data_AF-A0A7X6C817-F1
#
_entry.id   AF-A0A7X6C817-F1
#
_cell.length_a   1.000
_cell.length_b   1.000
_cell.length_c   1.000
_cell.angle_alpha   90.00
_cell.angle_beta   90.00
_cell.angle_gamma   90.00
#
_symmetry.space_group_name_H-M   'P 1'
#
loop_
_entity.id
_entity.type
_entity.pdbx_description
1 polymer ?
#
loop_
_entity_poly.entity_id
_entity_poly.type
_entity_poly.pdbx_seq_one_letter_code
_entity_poly.pdbx_strand_id
1 'polypeptide(L)'
;MSDERLKRNQRHIVERIVIRGTLILDTPTCLGSGDADGSTDMMLARDSISSHALLTGASIAGALRNYVHEHEHGYGQDEQNHSLSTSLFGGMSKDDDGNQSPLIINDSISSKIPKTELRDGVKINSNTGTAEEKEKYDLELLQAGTEFPLCFELLIEREANQADLLKD
;
A
#
# COMPACT_ATOMS: atom_id res chain seq x y z
N MET A 1 17.78 33.57 -15.43
CA MET A 1 16.77 32.73 -14.75
C MET A 1 16.62 33.31 -13.37
N SER A 2 15.47 33.89 -13.05
CA SER A 2 15.24 34.71 -11.85
C SER A 2 15.08 33.85 -10.59
N ASP A 3 15.70 34.31 -9.49
CA ASP A 3 15.68 33.72 -8.15
C ASP A 3 14.27 33.48 -7.57
N GLU A 4 13.21 34.05 -8.17
CA GLU A 4 11.82 33.83 -7.78
C GLU A 4 11.34 32.38 -7.97
N ARG A 5 11.91 31.63 -8.93
CA ARG A 5 11.53 30.21 -9.11
C ARG A 5 12.04 29.29 -7.99
N LEU A 6 13.11 29.69 -7.27
CA LEU A 6 13.68 28.93 -6.16
C LEU A 6 12.88 29.07 -4.86
N LYS A 7 12.01 30.09 -4.75
CA LYS A 7 11.10 30.30 -3.60
C LYS A 7 9.80 29.50 -3.68
N ARG A 8 9.64 28.60 -4.65
CA ARG A 8 8.43 27.78 -4.77
C ARG A 8 8.50 26.60 -3.80
N ASN A 9 7.79 26.74 -2.67
CA ASN A 9 7.31 25.66 -1.78
C ASN A 9 8.36 24.64 -1.30
N GLN A 10 9.43 25.09 -0.64
CA GLN A 10 10.24 24.16 0.15
C GLN A 10 9.49 23.80 1.44
N ARG A 11 9.15 22.52 1.59
CA ARG A 11 8.55 21.97 2.82
C ARG A 11 9.55 22.16 3.98
N HIS A 12 9.19 22.96 4.98
CA HIS A 12 10.05 23.23 6.13
C HIS A 12 9.86 22.17 7.20
N ILE A 13 10.47 21.00 6.96
CA ILE A 13 10.43 19.84 7.86
C ILE A 13 11.26 20.15 9.11
N VAL A 14 10.62 20.10 10.27
CA VAL A 14 11.26 20.36 11.58
C VAL A 14 11.53 19.08 12.36
N GLU A 15 10.78 18.02 12.09
CA GLU A 15 10.94 16.74 12.77
C GLU A 15 10.58 15.58 11.83
N ARG A 16 11.22 14.44 12.06
CA ARG A 16 10.96 13.19 11.37
C ARG A 16 10.79 12.08 12.40
N ILE A 17 9.59 11.51 12.45
CA ILE A 17 9.29 10.35 13.31
C ILE A 17 9.46 9.10 12.45
N VAL A 18 10.30 8.17 12.90
CA VAL A 18 10.56 6.91 12.20
C VAL A 18 9.89 5.78 12.97
N ILE A 19 8.95 5.09 12.31
CA ILE A 19 8.19 3.98 12.88
C ILE A 19 8.67 2.70 12.19
N ARG A 20 9.08 1.72 13.01
CA ARG A 20 9.53 0.41 12.54
C ARG A 20 8.73 -0.70 13.21
N GLY A 21 8.45 -1.75 12.47
CA GLY A 21 7.75 -2.92 12.97
C GLY A 21 7.95 -4.10 12.03
N THR A 22 7.40 -5.25 12.41
CA THR A 22 7.40 -6.44 11.56
C THR A 22 5.95 -6.84 11.32
N LEU A 23 5.54 -6.85 10.06
CA LEU A 23 4.28 -7.44 9.63
C LEU A 23 4.48 -8.95 9.46
N ILE A 24 3.59 -9.74 10.05
CA ILE A 24 3.58 -11.20 9.93
C ILE A 24 2.24 -11.59 9.30
N LEU A 25 2.29 -12.39 8.24
CA LEU A 25 1.07 -12.87 7.60
C LEU A 25 0.39 -13.95 8.46
N ASP A 26 -0.77 -13.67 9.02
CA ASP A 26 -1.53 -14.68 9.77
C ASP A 26 -2.16 -15.74 8.85
N THR A 27 -2.39 -15.38 7.58
CA THR A 27 -3.02 -16.25 6.57
C THR A 27 -2.25 -16.21 5.25
N PRO A 28 -2.40 -17.24 4.39
CA PRO A 28 -1.81 -17.22 3.07
C PRO A 28 -2.27 -16.01 2.27
N THR A 29 -1.33 -15.24 1.73
CA THR A 29 -1.62 -13.94 1.11
C THR A 29 -1.07 -13.87 -0.31
N CYS A 30 -1.90 -13.36 -1.23
CA CYS A 30 -1.48 -13.02 -2.57
C CYS A 30 -1.06 -11.55 -2.61
N LEU A 31 0.21 -11.28 -2.92
CA LEU A 31 0.70 -9.94 -3.24
C LEU A 31 1.02 -9.90 -4.72
N GLY A 32 0.05 -9.57 -5.56
CA GLY A 32 0.20 -9.61 -7.01
C GLY A 32 1.20 -8.56 -7.52
N SER A 33 2.02 -8.93 -8.50
CA SER A 33 2.90 -7.98 -9.21
C SER A 33 2.14 -7.09 -10.20
N GLY A 34 0.91 -7.47 -10.56
CA GLY A 34 0.16 -6.85 -11.67
C GLY A 34 0.71 -7.25 -13.06
N ASP A 35 1.69 -8.15 -13.10
CA ASP A 35 2.29 -8.67 -14.33
C ASP A 35 1.55 -9.95 -14.74
N ALA A 36 1.13 -9.99 -16.01
CA ALA A 36 0.35 -11.10 -16.58
C ALA A 36 1.23 -12.09 -17.36
N ASP A 37 2.50 -11.78 -17.63
CA ASP A 37 3.38 -12.59 -18.49
C ASP A 37 4.13 -13.71 -17.72
N GLY A 38 3.44 -14.35 -16.78
CA GLY A 38 3.99 -15.34 -15.85
C GLY A 38 3.75 -16.83 -16.18
N SER A 39 4.37 -17.73 -15.41
CA SER A 39 4.04 -19.18 -15.45
C SER A 39 2.74 -19.53 -14.71
N THR A 40 2.14 -18.57 -14.02
CA THR A 40 0.88 -18.67 -13.25
C THR A 40 0.06 -17.40 -13.48
N ASP A 41 -1.26 -17.51 -13.48
CA ASP A 41 -2.17 -16.42 -13.82
C ASP A 41 -2.07 -15.20 -12.88
N MET A 42 -1.64 -15.42 -11.63
CA MET A 42 -1.38 -14.34 -10.67
C MET A 42 -0.06 -14.56 -9.93
N MET A 43 1.00 -13.94 -10.45
CA MET A 43 2.34 -14.02 -9.86
C MET A 43 2.51 -13.13 -8.64
N LEU A 44 3.26 -13.62 -7.66
CA LEU A 44 3.68 -12.83 -6.52
C LEU A 44 4.71 -11.76 -6.95
N ALA A 45 4.56 -10.56 -6.42
CA ALA A 45 5.58 -9.53 -6.49
C ALA A 45 6.84 -10.01 -5.76
N ARG A 46 7.95 -10.05 -6.49
CA ARG A 46 9.26 -10.47 -5.97
C ARG A 46 10.31 -9.41 -6.26
N ASP A 47 11.28 -9.33 -5.37
CA ASP A 47 12.49 -8.58 -5.62
C ASP A 47 13.29 -9.23 -6.75
N SER A 48 13.64 -8.44 -7.77
CA SER A 48 14.29 -8.91 -8.99
C SER A 48 15.72 -9.40 -8.79
N ILE A 49 16.32 -9.13 -7.62
CA ILE A 49 17.70 -9.46 -7.29
C ILE A 49 17.77 -10.70 -6.37
N SER A 50 16.89 -10.80 -5.37
CA SER A 50 17.05 -11.73 -4.26
C SER A 50 15.96 -12.81 -4.15
N SER A 51 14.96 -12.83 -5.05
CA SER A 51 13.82 -13.77 -5.00
C SER A 51 12.96 -13.71 -3.73
N HIS A 52 13.17 -12.69 -2.90
CA HIS A 52 12.31 -12.42 -1.75
C HIS A 52 10.97 -11.85 -2.21
N ALA A 53 9.94 -11.98 -1.39
CA ALA A 53 8.66 -11.33 -1.68
C ALA A 53 8.81 -9.81 -1.53
N LEU A 54 8.13 -9.07 -2.39
CA LEU A 54 8.05 -7.62 -2.34
C LEU A 54 6.64 -7.21 -1.90
N LEU A 55 6.56 -6.48 -0.80
CA LEU A 55 5.38 -5.75 -0.40
C LEU A 55 5.62 -4.27 -0.69
N THR A 56 4.94 -3.73 -1.71
CA THR A 56 5.16 -2.34 -2.11
C THR A 56 4.57 -1.39 -1.08
N GLY A 57 5.25 -0.27 -0.87
CA GLY A 57 4.79 0.83 -0.04
C GLY A 57 3.50 1.44 -0.61
N ALA A 58 3.29 1.40 -1.92
CA ALA A 58 2.03 1.80 -2.54
C ALA A 58 0.86 0.89 -2.12
N SER A 59 1.05 -0.44 -2.07
CA SER A 59 0.03 -1.38 -1.58
C SER A 59 -0.30 -1.12 -0.12
N ILE A 60 0.72 -0.90 0.73
CA ILE A 60 0.53 -0.56 2.15
C ILE A 60 -0.20 0.78 2.29
N ALA A 61 0.25 1.80 1.56
CA ALA A 61 -0.33 3.14 1.59
C ALA A 61 -1.81 3.13 1.19
N GLY A 62 -2.16 2.43 0.11
CA GLY A 62 -3.54 2.30 -0.34
C GLY A 62 -4.42 1.58 0.69
N ALA A 63 -3.94 0.47 1.25
CA ALA A 63 -4.68 -0.29 2.27
C ALA A 63 -4.92 0.54 3.54
N LEU A 64 -3.88 1.20 4.07
CA LEU A 64 -3.99 2.03 5.27
C LEU A 64 -4.83 3.29 5.03
N ARG A 65 -4.67 3.94 3.87
CA ARG A 65 -5.48 5.11 3.49
C ARG A 65 -6.96 4.75 3.45
N ASN A 66 -7.32 3.64 2.80
CA ASN A 66 -8.69 3.18 2.73
C ASN A 66 -9.24 2.82 4.12
N TYR A 67 -8.45 2.11 4.95
CA TYR A 67 -8.84 1.78 6.31
C TYR A 67 -9.14 3.03 7.16
N VAL A 68 -8.26 4.04 7.12
CA VAL A 68 -8.46 5.31 7.84
C VAL A 68 -9.70 6.03 7.33
N HIS A 69 -9.90 6.08 6.01
CA HIS A 69 -11.08 6.71 5.41
C HIS A 69 -12.38 6.03 5.84
N GLU A 70 -12.45 4.71 5.76
CA GLU A 70 -13.61 3.92 6.19
C GLU A 70 -13.86 4.05 7.69
N HIS A 71 -12.81 4.15 8.50
CA HIS A 71 -12.92 4.37 9.93
C HIS A 71 -13.50 5.77 10.26
N GLU A 72 -13.12 6.81 9.51
CA GLU A 72 -13.62 8.18 9.71
C GLU A 72 -15.05 8.37 9.20
N HIS A 73 -15.37 7.84 8.01
CA HIS A 73 -16.59 8.19 7.26
C HIS A 73 -17.56 7.03 7.06
N GLY A 74 -17.12 5.79 7.29
CA GLY A 74 -17.88 4.58 7.01
C GLY A 74 -17.57 3.95 5.65
N TYR A 75 -17.93 2.68 5.52
CA TYR A 75 -17.67 1.88 4.32
C TYR A 75 -18.39 2.41 3.08
N GLY A 76 -17.66 2.48 1.96
CA GLY A 76 -18.20 2.86 0.65
C GLY A 76 -18.60 4.32 0.50
N GLN A 77 -18.21 5.19 1.44
CA GLN A 77 -18.41 6.64 1.32
C GLN A 77 -17.33 7.27 0.44
N ASP A 78 -17.65 8.39 -0.20
CA ASP A 78 -16.70 9.16 -1.01
C ASP A 78 -15.64 9.84 -0.12
N GLU A 79 -14.40 9.94 -0.61
CA GLU A 79 -13.33 10.69 0.05
C GLU A 79 -13.68 12.18 0.14
N GLN A 80 -13.43 12.76 1.31
CA GLN A 80 -13.64 14.19 1.59
C GLN A 80 -12.29 14.91 1.70
N ASN A 81 -12.23 16.14 1.20
CA ASN A 81 -11.08 17.01 1.43
C ASN A 81 -10.92 17.32 2.92
N HIS A 82 -9.68 17.42 3.39
CA HIS A 82 -9.32 17.71 4.78
C HIS A 82 -9.67 16.61 5.81
N SER A 83 -9.81 15.37 5.37
CA SER A 83 -9.86 14.19 6.25
C SER A 83 -8.48 13.82 6.83
N LEU A 84 -8.42 12.95 7.84
CA LEU A 84 -7.15 12.37 8.29
C LEU A 84 -6.50 11.53 7.19
N SER A 85 -7.29 10.80 6.39
CA SER A 85 -6.78 10.02 5.25
C SER A 85 -6.06 10.89 4.21
N THR A 86 -6.61 12.05 3.86
CA THR A 86 -5.96 12.99 2.92
C THR A 86 -4.81 13.75 3.57
N SER A 87 -4.88 14.03 4.87
CA SER A 87 -3.81 14.69 5.62
C SER A 87 -2.57 13.80 5.78
N LEU A 88 -2.74 12.50 6.01
CA LEU A 88 -1.63 11.55 6.18
C LEU A 88 -1.05 11.05 4.86
N PHE A 89 -1.90 10.76 3.87
CA PHE A 89 -1.50 10.07 2.64
C PHE A 89 -1.49 10.99 1.40
N GLY A 90 -1.76 12.29 1.57
CA GLY A 90 -1.76 13.29 0.50
C GLY A 90 -3.13 13.58 -0.10
N GLY A 91 -3.22 14.69 -0.83
CA GLY A 91 -4.45 15.19 -1.47
C GLY A 91 -4.98 14.30 -2.59
N MET A 92 -6.19 14.61 -3.05
CA MET A 92 -6.84 13.88 -4.14
C MET A 92 -6.26 14.27 -5.50
N SER A 93 -6.21 13.34 -6.45
CA SER A 93 -5.57 13.54 -7.78
C SER A 93 -6.17 14.66 -8.65
N LYS A 94 -7.33 15.22 -8.29
CA LYS A 94 -8.01 16.31 -9.02
C LYS A 94 -7.89 17.66 -8.30
N ASP A 95 -7.16 17.70 -7.19
CA ASP A 95 -6.91 18.91 -6.43
C ASP A 95 -5.54 19.47 -6.83
N ASP A 96 -5.54 20.52 -7.67
CA ASP A 96 -4.32 21.20 -8.13
C ASP A 96 -3.54 21.86 -6.96
N ASP A 97 -4.22 22.08 -5.83
CA ASP A 97 -3.65 22.57 -4.57
C ASP A 97 -3.42 21.43 -3.55
N GLY A 98 -3.55 20.17 -3.98
CA GLY A 98 -3.45 18.98 -3.15
C GLY A 98 -2.08 18.85 -2.47
N ASN A 99 -2.10 18.59 -1.16
CA ASN A 99 -0.88 18.46 -0.37
C ASN A 99 -0.14 17.15 -0.65
N GLN A 100 1.19 17.19 -0.61
CA GLN A 100 2.02 15.99 -0.63
C GLN A 100 1.85 15.21 0.67
N SER A 101 1.90 13.87 0.58
CA SER A 101 1.92 13.00 1.76
C SER A 101 3.04 13.40 2.74
N PRO A 102 2.75 13.66 4.02
CA PRO A 102 3.76 13.70 5.07
C PRO A 102 4.20 12.31 5.53
N LEU A 103 3.39 11.27 5.30
CA LEU A 103 3.75 9.89 5.63
C LEU A 103 4.43 9.23 4.43
N ILE A 104 5.72 8.91 4.58
CA ILE A 104 6.49 8.11 3.63
C ILE A 104 6.41 6.66 4.06
N ILE A 105 6.03 5.81 3.11
CA ILE A 105 5.89 4.37 3.32
C ILE A 105 6.87 3.66 2.41
N ASN A 106 7.83 2.96 3.01
CA ASN A 106 8.85 2.26 2.26
C ASN A 106 8.32 0.91 1.77
N ASP A 107 8.80 0.50 0.60
CA ASP A 107 8.70 -0.90 0.18
C ASP A 107 9.36 -1.80 1.22
N SER A 108 8.79 -2.99 1.42
CA SER A 108 9.34 -4.01 2.29
C SER A 108 9.62 -5.27 1.49
N ILE A 109 10.83 -5.79 1.65
CA ILE A 109 11.22 -7.10 1.17
C ILE A 109 11.07 -8.10 2.32
N SER A 110 10.60 -9.31 2.07
CA SER A 110 10.43 -10.32 3.13
C SER A 110 11.75 -10.60 3.87
N SER A 111 11.69 -10.93 5.16
CA SER A 111 12.89 -11.20 5.97
C SER A 111 13.69 -12.44 5.52
N LYS A 112 13.03 -13.34 4.79
CA LYS A 112 13.57 -14.59 4.25
C LYS A 112 12.97 -14.84 2.88
N ILE A 113 13.61 -15.69 2.07
CA ILE A 113 13.00 -16.22 0.85
C ILE A 113 11.70 -16.90 1.25
N PRO A 114 10.53 -16.44 0.75
CA PRO A 114 9.25 -16.95 1.19
C PRO A 114 9.07 -18.38 0.71
N LYS A 115 8.32 -19.15 1.49
CA LYS A 115 7.69 -20.35 0.97
C LYS A 115 6.40 -19.95 0.28
N THR A 116 6.09 -20.59 -0.85
CA THR A 116 4.86 -20.34 -1.59
C THR A 116 3.98 -21.59 -1.60
N GLU A 117 2.67 -21.35 -1.65
CA GLU A 117 1.63 -22.35 -1.86
C GLU A 117 0.95 -22.09 -3.20
N LEU A 118 0.71 -23.14 -3.97
CA LEU A 118 -0.13 -23.08 -5.16
C LEU A 118 -1.54 -23.55 -4.81
N ARG A 119 -2.56 -22.80 -5.24
CA ARG A 119 -3.95 -23.19 -5.11
C ARG A 119 -4.66 -23.13 -6.45
N ASP A 120 -5.33 -24.23 -6.79
CA ASP A 120 -6.19 -24.30 -7.96
C ASP A 120 -7.54 -23.62 -7.66
N GLY A 121 -7.96 -22.75 -8.58
CA GLY A 121 -9.28 -22.12 -8.61
C GLY A 121 -10.06 -22.55 -9.86
N VAL A 122 -11.38 -22.51 -9.76
CA VAL A 122 -12.28 -22.64 -10.92
C VAL A 122 -13.33 -21.53 -10.86
N LYS A 123 -13.68 -20.99 -12.01
CA LYS A 123 -14.81 -20.07 -12.11
C LYS A 123 -16.11 -20.86 -12.10
N ILE A 124 -17.03 -20.48 -11.23
CA ILE A 124 -18.36 -21.07 -11.14
C ILE A 124 -19.34 -20.19 -11.92
N ASN A 125 -20.07 -20.79 -12.84
CA ASN A 125 -21.16 -20.13 -13.53
C ASN A 125 -22.32 -19.92 -12.55
N SER A 126 -22.67 -18.65 -12.30
CA SER A 126 -23.71 -18.28 -11.32
C SER A 126 -25.12 -18.74 -11.69
N ASN A 127 -25.39 -19.01 -12.98
CA ASN A 127 -26.70 -19.49 -13.45
C ASN A 127 -26.84 -21.02 -13.33
N THR A 128 -25.76 -21.77 -13.59
CA THR A 128 -25.81 -23.25 -13.63
C THR A 128 -25.23 -23.92 -12.38
N GLY A 129 -24.49 -23.18 -11.55
CA GLY A 129 -23.79 -23.71 -10.38
C GLY A 129 -22.66 -24.69 -10.72
N THR A 130 -22.27 -24.77 -11.99
CA THR A 130 -21.19 -25.65 -12.48
C THR A 130 -19.93 -24.86 -12.76
N ALA A 131 -18.78 -25.55 -12.76
CA ALA A 131 -17.55 -24.95 -13.26
C ALA A 131 -17.74 -24.54 -14.74
N GLU A 132 -17.26 -23.34 -15.08
CA GLU A 132 -17.23 -22.87 -16.46
C GLU A 132 -16.08 -23.55 -17.21
N GLU A 133 -16.35 -23.98 -18.45
CA GLU A 133 -15.41 -24.78 -19.23
C GLU A 133 -14.14 -23.97 -19.50
N LYS A 134 -12.96 -24.53 -19.18
CA LYS A 134 -11.63 -23.93 -19.37
C LYS A 134 -11.31 -22.71 -18.50
N GLU A 135 -12.08 -22.45 -17.46
CA GLU A 135 -11.83 -21.35 -16.51
C GLU A 135 -11.19 -21.86 -15.21
N LYS A 136 -10.19 -22.75 -15.32
CA LYS A 136 -9.29 -23.11 -14.21
C LYS A 136 -8.17 -22.06 -14.17
N TYR A 137 -7.83 -21.58 -12.99
CA TYR A 137 -6.73 -20.65 -12.78
C TYR A 137 -5.93 -21.03 -11.54
N ASP A 138 -4.65 -20.69 -11.52
CA ASP A 138 -3.74 -21.08 -10.44
C ASP A 138 -3.24 -19.84 -9.68
N LEU A 139 -3.34 -19.89 -8.35
CA LEU A 139 -2.93 -18.81 -7.45
C LEU A 139 -1.63 -19.17 -6.76
N GLU A 140 -0.60 -18.34 -6.89
CA GLU A 140 0.58 -18.43 -6.04
C GLU A 140 0.40 -17.54 -4.80
N LEU A 141 0.53 -18.13 -3.61
CA LEU A 141 0.30 -17.48 -2.33
C LEU A 141 1.56 -17.54 -1.46
N LEU A 142 1.86 -16.46 -0.76
CA LEU A 142 2.83 -16.47 0.34
C LEU A 142 2.25 -17.26 1.50
N GLN A 143 3.06 -18.11 2.13
CA GLN A 143 2.64 -18.83 3.33
C GLN A 143 2.40 -17.89 4.51
N ALA A 144 1.48 -18.30 5.39
CA ALA A 144 1.35 -17.73 6.72
C ALA A 144 2.70 -17.81 7.46
N GLY A 145 2.99 -16.80 8.27
CA GLY A 145 4.28 -16.61 8.94
C GLY A 145 5.35 -15.93 8.08
N THR A 146 5.06 -15.53 6.84
CA THR A 146 5.99 -14.67 6.08
C THR A 146 6.07 -13.31 6.76
N GLU A 147 7.30 -12.82 6.96
CA GLU A 147 7.58 -11.60 7.72
C GLU A 147 8.08 -10.48 6.80
N PHE A 148 7.61 -9.25 7.03
CA PHE A 148 7.99 -8.04 6.32
C PHE A 148 8.42 -6.95 7.33
N PRO A 149 9.70 -6.55 7.38
CA PRO A 149 10.16 -5.44 8.19
C PRO A 149 9.69 -4.10 7.61
N LEU A 150 8.73 -3.48 8.28
CA LEU A 150 8.13 -2.21 7.87
C LEU A 150 8.95 -1.01 8.36
N CYS A 151 8.95 0.04 7.55
CA CYS A 151 9.54 1.34 7.89
C CYS A 151 8.65 2.46 7.34
N PHE A 152 8.15 3.29 8.25
CA PHE A 152 7.40 4.51 7.92
C PHE A 152 8.15 5.73 8.44
N GLU A 153 8.08 6.82 7.70
CA GLU A 153 8.64 8.11 8.11
C GLU A 153 7.54 9.16 8.06
N LEU A 154 7.18 9.71 9.22
CA LEU A 154 6.24 10.83 9.31
C LEU A 154 7.03 12.13 9.39
N LEU A 155 6.82 13.01 8.41
CA LEU A 155 7.46 14.31 8.31
C LEU A 155 6.57 15.38 8.97
N ILE A 156 7.09 16.05 9.99
CA ILE A 156 6.41 17.15 10.67
C ILE A 156 6.91 18.48 10.13
N GLU A 157 6.00 19.31 9.64
CA GLU A 157 6.28 20.62 9.08
C GLU A 157 5.93 21.74 10.05
N ARG A 158 6.77 22.79 10.10
CA ARG A 158 6.65 23.89 11.07
C ARG A 158 5.30 24.60 11.06
N GLU A 159 4.70 24.77 9.89
CA GLU A 159 3.56 25.69 9.68
C GLU A 159 2.23 24.99 9.37
N ALA A 160 2.22 23.67 9.15
CA ALA A 160 1.04 22.97 8.64
C ALA A 160 0.41 21.93 9.58
N ASN A 161 1.20 21.14 10.32
CA ASN A 161 0.70 19.79 10.68
C ASN A 161 1.02 19.28 12.10
N GLN A 162 1.72 20.03 12.96
CA GLN A 162 2.13 19.51 14.28
C GLN A 162 0.93 19.21 15.20
N ALA A 163 -0.11 20.04 15.20
CA ALA A 163 -1.29 19.86 16.05
C ALA A 163 -2.33 18.86 15.47
N ASP A 164 -2.36 18.68 14.15
CA ASP A 164 -3.32 17.80 13.49
C ASP A 164 -2.84 16.36 13.36
N LEU A 165 -1.54 16.12 13.24
CA LEU A 165 -0.96 14.78 13.09
C LEU A 165 -0.62 14.09 14.43
N LEU A 166 -0.59 14.84 15.54
CA LEU A 166 -0.23 14.33 16.88
C LEU A 166 -1.40 14.37 17.86
N LYS A 167 -2.65 14.26 17.38
CA LYS A 167 -3.83 14.24 18.27
C LYS A 167 -3.81 12.98 19.14
N ASP A 168 -3.78 13.20 20.46
CA ASP A 168 -3.89 12.17 21.52
C ASP A 168 -5.28 11.50 21.57
#